data_AF-A0A521CWD7-F1
#
_entry.id   AF-A0A521CWD7-F1
#
_cell.length_a   1.000
_cell.length_b   1.000
_cell.length_c   1.000
_cell.angle_alpha   90.00
_cell.angle_beta   90.00
_cell.angle_gamma   90.00
#
_symmetry.space_group_name_H-M   'P 1'
#
loop_
_entity.id
_entity.type
_entity.pdbx_description
1 polymer ?
#
loop_
_entity_poly.entity_id
_entity_poly.type
_entity_poly.pdbx_seq_one_letter_code
_entity_poly.pdbx_strand_id
1 'polypeptide(L)'
;MILSRKMISASISGSLFAALLGIINPNPFGEPIVSIQDYLFSVVSILPIYMLYSFPAILIYGVLTSMVSDKIGELISSKIRIEKAELILSGILHIMFGLILFPVSLGASILFFITDQILRKRNHNDNWLEAIKSLSLPITVWFLCIWVVWIKESLFPDG
;
A
#
# COMPACT_ATOMS: atom_id res chain seq x y z
N MET A 1 -8.56 -18.58 3.10
CA MET A 1 -8.29 -17.66 1.96
C MET A 1 -8.44 -16.17 2.29
N ILE A 2 -8.89 -15.77 3.50
CA ILE A 2 -8.92 -14.34 3.89
C ILE A 2 -7.51 -13.75 3.97
N LEU A 3 -6.56 -14.46 4.58
CA LEU A 3 -5.18 -13.97 4.71
C LEU A 3 -4.47 -13.86 3.35
N SER A 4 -4.67 -14.82 2.43
CA SER A 4 -4.13 -14.76 1.07
C SER A 4 -4.54 -13.48 0.36
N ARG A 5 -5.85 -13.19 0.34
CA ARG A 5 -6.41 -11.97 -0.24
C ARG A 5 -5.79 -10.72 0.37
N LYS A 6 -5.68 -10.67 1.71
CA LYS A 6 -5.12 -9.51 2.43
C LYS A 6 -3.64 -9.26 2.08
N MET A 7 -2.85 -10.31 1.88
CA MET A 7 -1.46 -10.18 1.42
C MET A 7 -1.37 -9.66 -0.02
N ILE A 8 -2.25 -10.12 -0.91
CA ILE A 8 -2.34 -9.59 -2.28
C ILE A 8 -2.75 -8.12 -2.25
N SER A 9 -3.76 -7.78 -1.45
CA SER A 9 -4.17 -6.40 -1.20
C SER A 9 -3.00 -5.54 -0.73
N ALA A 10 -2.23 -6.01 0.26
CA ALA A 10 -1.07 -5.29 0.79
C ALA A 10 0.03 -5.09 -0.27
N SER A 11 0.27 -6.09 -1.11
CA SER A 11 1.28 -6.02 -2.17
C SER A 11 0.91 -4.96 -3.20
N ILE A 12 -0.34 -4.96 -3.65
CA ILE A 12 -0.86 -3.99 -4.63
C ILE A 12 -0.93 -2.60 -4.01
N SER A 13 -1.60 -2.45 -2.87
CA SER A 13 -1.81 -1.14 -2.25
C SER A 13 -0.51 -0.54 -1.73
N GLY A 14 0.43 -1.34 -1.22
CA GLY A 14 1.76 -0.86 -0.81
C GLY A 14 2.56 -0.30 -1.98
N SER A 15 2.55 -1.01 -3.12
CA SER A 15 3.24 -0.55 -4.33
C SER A 15 2.63 0.74 -4.88
N LEU A 16 1.29 0.78 -4.97
CA LEU A 16 0.56 1.97 -5.42
C LEU A 16 0.74 3.15 -4.46
N PHE A 17 0.70 2.90 -3.15
CA PHE A 17 0.86 3.94 -2.14
C PHE A 17 2.25 4.57 -2.21
N ALA A 18 3.30 3.76 -2.28
CA ALA A 18 4.67 4.27 -2.41
C ALA A 18 4.85 5.10 -3.69
N ALA A 19 4.27 4.66 -4.81
CA ALA A 19 4.30 5.40 -6.07
C ALA A 19 3.55 6.74 -5.96
N LEU A 20 2.35 6.75 -5.38
CA LEU A 20 1.58 7.98 -5.15
C LEU A 20 2.33 8.95 -4.23
N LEU A 21 2.93 8.44 -3.16
CA LEU A 21 3.71 9.25 -2.23
C LEU A 21 4.93 9.86 -2.92
N GLY A 22 5.62 9.08 -3.76
CA GLY A 22 6.75 9.56 -4.58
C GLY A 22 6.36 10.66 -5.55
N ILE A 23 5.19 10.58 -6.17
CA ILE A 23 4.67 11.63 -7.06
C ILE A 23 4.31 12.90 -6.29
N ILE A 24 3.66 12.75 -5.12
CA ILE A 24 3.19 13.88 -4.31
C ILE A 24 4.35 14.60 -3.61
N ASN A 25 5.35 13.84 -3.13
CA ASN A 25 6.48 14.35 -2.39
C ASN A 25 7.79 13.70 -2.89
N PRO A 26 8.25 14.05 -4.10
CA PRO A 26 9.41 13.43 -4.74
C PRO A 26 10.74 13.76 -4.05
N ASN A 27 10.78 14.88 -3.31
CA ASN A 27 11.99 15.32 -2.63
C ASN A 27 11.69 15.82 -1.21
N PRO A 28 11.45 14.89 -0.25
CA PRO A 28 11.17 15.26 1.14
C PRO A 28 12.38 15.89 1.86
N PHE A 29 13.58 15.85 1.25
CA PHE A 29 14.82 16.36 1.84
C PHE A 29 15.18 17.78 1.38
N GLY A 30 14.42 18.35 0.44
CA GLY A 30 14.42 19.79 0.18
C GLY A 30 15.38 20.31 -0.89
N GLU A 31 15.94 19.45 -1.74
CA GLU A 31 16.71 19.95 -2.89
C GLU A 31 15.79 20.58 -3.96
N PRO A 32 16.23 21.68 -4.60
CA PRO A 32 15.43 22.35 -5.60
C PRO A 32 15.25 21.48 -6.85
N ILE A 33 13.99 21.32 -7.27
CA ILE A 33 13.64 20.66 -8.54
C ILE A 33 13.68 21.71 -9.65
N VAL A 34 14.70 21.65 -10.50
CA VAL A 34 14.95 22.66 -11.54
C VAL A 34 14.44 22.28 -12.93
N SER A 35 14.09 21.01 -13.15
CA SER A 35 13.54 20.52 -14.41
C SER A 35 12.56 19.35 -14.24
N ILE A 36 11.83 19.01 -15.31
CA ILE A 36 10.96 17.83 -15.35
C ILE A 36 11.75 16.52 -15.24
N GLN A 37 12.98 16.49 -15.76
CA GLN A 37 13.85 15.31 -15.65
C GLN A 37 14.28 15.09 -14.20
N ASP A 38 14.60 16.17 -13.49
CA ASP A 38 14.95 16.12 -12.07
C ASP A 38 13.75 15.70 -11.22
N TYR A 39 12.55 16.17 -11.56
CA TYR A 39 11.32 15.74 -10.91
C TYR A 39 11.12 14.23 -11.06
N LEU A 40 11.14 13.71 -12.29
CA LEU A 40 10.92 12.29 -12.57
C LEU A 40 12.00 11.42 -11.92
N PHE A 41 13.25 11.87 -11.94
CA PHE A 41 14.32 11.18 -11.23
C PHE A 41 14.10 11.19 -9.72
N SER A 42 13.75 12.33 -9.13
CA SER A 42 13.45 12.45 -7.70
C SER A 42 12.32 11.49 -7.28
N VAL A 43 11.25 11.39 -8.08
CA VAL A 43 10.18 10.39 -7.87
C VAL A 43 10.77 8.97 -7.80
N VAL A 44 11.53 8.56 -8.82
CA VAL A 44 12.11 7.21 -8.86
C VAL A 44 13.08 6.96 -7.71
N SER A 45 13.85 7.98 -7.31
CA SER A 45 14.85 7.90 -6.25
C SER A 45 14.23 7.77 -4.86
N ILE A 46 13.08 8.40 -4.60
CA ILE A 46 12.41 8.31 -3.29
C ILE A 46 11.54 7.06 -3.14
N LEU A 47 11.08 6.46 -4.25
CA LEU A 47 10.22 5.27 -4.25
C LEU A 47 10.76 4.11 -3.38
N PRO A 48 12.06 3.73 -3.45
CA PRO A 48 12.63 2.68 -2.61
C PRO A 48 12.46 2.94 -1.11
N ILE A 49 12.65 4.19 -0.67
CA ILE A 49 12.49 4.61 0.72
C ILE A 49 11.02 4.47 1.11
N TYR A 50 10.11 5.04 0.32
CA TYR A 50 8.68 4.91 0.63
C TYR A 50 8.17 3.48 0.62
N MET A 51 8.67 2.63 -0.28
CA MET A 51 8.34 1.21 -0.28
C MET A 51 8.85 0.51 0.98
N LEU A 52 10.10 0.78 1.39
CA LEU A 52 10.72 0.17 2.58
C LEU A 52 9.95 0.45 3.86
N TYR A 53 9.35 1.63 4.01
CA TYR A 53 8.56 1.98 5.19
C TYR A 53 7.08 1.63 5.05
N SER A 54 6.45 2.01 3.93
CA SER A 54 5.00 1.87 3.80
C SER A 54 4.56 0.43 3.56
N PHE A 55 5.30 -0.34 2.76
CA PHE A 55 4.89 -1.71 2.43
C PHE A 55 4.90 -2.63 3.66
N PRO A 56 5.95 -2.70 4.50
CA PRO A 56 5.90 -3.49 5.73
C PRO A 56 4.81 -3.04 6.70
N ALA A 57 4.58 -1.73 6.81
CA ALA A 57 3.49 -1.20 7.64
C ALA A 57 2.12 -1.69 7.14
N ILE A 58 1.86 -1.62 5.83
CA ILE A 58 0.60 -2.11 5.24
C ILE A 58 0.50 -3.63 5.36
N LEU A 59 1.56 -4.37 5.06
CA LEU A 59 1.59 -5.83 5.08
C LEU A 59 1.39 -6.39 6.50
N ILE A 60 1.97 -5.78 7.52
CA ILE A 60 1.86 -6.26 8.90
C ILE A 60 0.65 -5.62 9.57
N TYR A 61 0.71 -4.31 9.79
CA TYR A 61 -0.32 -3.60 10.55
C TYR A 61 -1.64 -3.52 9.78
N GLY A 62 -1.59 -3.19 8.48
CA GLY A 62 -2.79 -3.10 7.64
C GLY A 62 -3.54 -4.42 7.54
N VAL A 63 -2.83 -5.54 7.30
CA VAL A 63 -3.44 -6.87 7.26
C VAL A 63 -4.08 -7.25 8.59
N LEU A 64 -3.36 -7.08 9.71
CA LEU A 64 -3.86 -7.44 11.04
C LEU A 64 -5.11 -6.63 11.42
N THR A 65 -5.03 -5.31 11.32
CA THR A 65 -6.16 -4.41 11.67
C THR A 65 -7.35 -4.63 10.75
N SER A 66 -7.11 -4.97 9.49
CA SER A 66 -8.16 -5.28 8.54
C SER A 66 -8.88 -6.59 8.84
N MET A 67 -8.14 -7.64 9.25
CA MET A 67 -8.75 -8.90 9.68
C MET A 67 -9.62 -8.70 10.93
N VAL A 68 -9.13 -7.90 11.88
CA VAL A 68 -9.91 -7.50 13.07
C VAL A 68 -11.16 -6.72 12.68
N SER A 69 -11.02 -5.76 11.76
CA SER A 69 -12.13 -4.92 11.27
C SER A 69 -13.22 -5.74 10.59
N ASP A 70 -12.83 -6.67 9.72
CA ASP A 70 -13.77 -7.57 9.05
C ASP A 70 -14.48 -8.47 10.07
N LYS A 71 -13.75 -9.00 11.05
CA LYS A 71 -14.35 -9.89 12.04
C LYS A 71 -15.34 -9.18 12.94
N ILE A 72 -15.02 -7.97 13.39
CA ILE A 72 -15.94 -7.13 14.16
C ILE A 72 -17.13 -6.73 13.28
N GLY A 73 -16.87 -6.38 12.01
CA GLY A 73 -17.88 -6.09 11.00
C GLY A 73 -18.91 -7.20 10.86
N GLU A 74 -18.44 -8.44 10.71
CA GLU A 74 -19.26 -9.65 10.59
C GLU A 74 -20.06 -9.94 11.87
N LEU A 75 -19.42 -9.85 13.04
CA LEU A 75 -20.05 -10.15 14.34
C LEU A 75 -21.18 -9.18 14.70
N ILE A 76 -21.05 -7.91 14.30
CA ILE A 76 -22.05 -6.89 14.58
C ILE A 76 -23.11 -6.89 13.47
N SER A 77 -22.74 -7.05 12.20
CA SER A 77 -23.70 -7.13 11.10
C SER A 77 -24.61 -8.36 11.22
N SER A 78 -24.11 -9.49 11.73
CA SER A 78 -24.95 -10.67 11.96
C SER A 78 -26.07 -10.44 12.98
N LYS A 79 -25.95 -9.40 13.82
CA LYS A 79 -26.97 -8.99 14.81
C LYS A 79 -27.91 -7.91 14.27
N ILE A 80 -27.53 -7.22 13.20
CA ILE A 80 -28.22 -6.05 12.68
C ILE A 80 -28.72 -6.39 11.26
N ARG A 81 -30.04 -6.43 11.04
CA ARG A 81 -30.66 -6.75 9.73
C ARG A 81 -30.55 -5.62 8.70
N ILE A 82 -29.39 -4.96 8.61
CA ILE A 82 -29.12 -3.90 7.64
C ILE A 82 -28.24 -4.47 6.54
N GLU A 83 -28.74 -4.42 5.31
CA GLU A 83 -27.99 -4.76 4.12
C GLU A 83 -26.75 -3.84 4.04
N LYS A 84 -25.55 -4.42 3.93
CA LYS A 84 -24.24 -3.74 3.90
C LYS A 84 -23.67 -3.23 5.24
N ALA A 85 -24.29 -3.54 6.38
CA ALA A 85 -23.76 -3.16 7.70
C ALA A 85 -22.30 -3.60 7.92
N GLU A 86 -21.94 -4.80 7.45
CA GLU A 86 -20.58 -5.33 7.54
C GLU A 86 -19.56 -4.44 6.83
N LEU A 87 -19.87 -4.01 5.59
CA LEU A 87 -18.97 -3.18 4.79
C LEU A 87 -18.78 -1.79 5.41
N ILE A 88 -19.87 -1.18 5.88
CA ILE A 88 -19.84 0.14 6.52
C ILE A 88 -19.00 0.06 7.80
N LEU A 89 -19.25 -0.93 8.64
CA LEU A 89 -18.57 -1.07 9.92
C LEU A 89 -17.08 -1.41 9.75
N SER A 90 -16.73 -2.33 8.84
CA SER A 90 -15.33 -2.62 8.52
C SER A 90 -14.63 -1.37 7.96
N GLY A 91 -15.31 -0.57 7.13
CA GLY A 91 -14.79 0.69 6.61
C GLY A 91 -14.53 1.75 7.70
N ILE A 92 -15.47 1.93 8.64
CA ILE A 92 -15.29 2.84 9.78
C ILE A 92 -14.07 2.41 10.60
N LEU A 93 -13.95 1.11 10.89
CA LEU A 93 -12.81 0.59 11.65
C LEU A 93 -11.49 0.79 10.90
N HIS A 94 -11.44 0.63 9.57
CA HIS A 94 -10.23 0.93 8.78
C HIS A 94 -9.83 2.41 8.84
N ILE A 95 -10.80 3.32 8.83
CA ILE A 95 -10.55 4.76 8.99
C ILE A 95 -9.98 5.01 10.39
N MET A 96 -10.59 4.42 11.43
CA MET A 96 -10.10 4.55 12.80
C MET A 96 -8.68 4.02 12.96
N PHE A 97 -8.41 2.79 12.51
CA PHE A 97 -7.06 2.19 12.58
C PHE A 97 -6.04 2.95 11.73
N GLY A 98 -6.45 3.52 10.60
CA GLY A 98 -5.61 4.37 9.76
C GLY A 98 -5.24 5.69 10.43
N LEU A 99 -6.12 6.24 11.26
CA LEU A 99 -5.89 7.48 12.02
C LEU A 99 -4.98 7.27 13.24
N ILE A 100 -4.83 6.05 13.76
CA ILE A 100 -3.98 5.76 14.92
C ILE A 100 -2.50 6.05 14.62
N LEU A 101 -2.03 5.72 13.42
CA LEU A 101 -0.61 5.81 13.10
C LEU A 101 -0.19 7.22 12.67
N PHE A 102 -0.87 7.89 11.72
CA PHE A 102 -0.68 9.30 11.28
C PHE A 102 -1.67 9.64 10.13
N PRO A 103 -1.90 10.91 9.72
CA PRO A 103 -2.74 11.21 8.55
C PRO A 103 -2.28 10.54 7.24
N VAL A 104 -0.98 10.34 7.06
CA VAL A 104 -0.42 9.62 5.90
C VAL A 104 -0.84 8.15 5.90
N SER A 105 -0.94 7.51 7.06
CA SER A 105 -1.40 6.12 7.15
C SER A 105 -2.90 5.96 6.91
N LEU A 106 -3.70 7.02 7.04
CA LEU A 106 -5.10 7.00 6.61
C LEU A 106 -5.20 6.81 5.09
N GLY A 107 -4.35 7.49 4.31
CA GLY A 107 -4.27 7.28 2.87
C GLY A 107 -3.93 5.83 2.51
N ALA A 108 -2.95 5.26 3.20
CA ALA A 108 -2.56 3.87 3.04
C ALA A 108 -3.70 2.90 3.44
N SER A 109 -4.40 3.15 4.54
CA SER A 109 -5.47 2.27 5.02
C SER A 109 -6.69 2.30 4.10
N ILE A 110 -7.06 3.47 3.57
CA ILE A 110 -8.13 3.61 2.59
C ILE A 110 -7.77 2.86 1.30
N LEU A 111 -6.56 3.05 0.79
CA LEU A 111 -6.13 2.37 -0.43
C LEU A 111 -6.13 0.85 -0.24
N PHE A 112 -5.57 0.37 0.87
CA PHE A 112 -5.59 -1.03 1.24
C PHE A 112 -7.02 -1.59 1.33
N PHE A 113 -7.91 -0.88 2.02
CA PHE A 113 -9.31 -1.28 2.17
C PHE A 113 -10.01 -1.39 0.81
N ILE A 114 -9.85 -0.39 -0.06
CA ILE A 114 -10.45 -0.38 -1.39
C ILE A 114 -9.94 -1.57 -2.21
N THR A 115 -8.62 -1.81 -2.22
CA THR A 115 -8.02 -2.95 -2.92
C THR A 115 -8.59 -4.28 -2.40
N ASP A 116 -8.69 -4.45 -1.08
CA ASP A 116 -9.25 -5.65 -0.47
C ASP A 116 -10.72 -5.89 -0.85
N GLN A 117 -11.53 -4.82 -0.87
CA GLN A 117 -12.93 -4.90 -1.27
C GLN A 117 -13.09 -5.25 -2.76
N ILE A 118 -12.22 -4.74 -3.64
CA ILE A 118 -12.23 -5.08 -5.07
C ILE A 118 -11.91 -6.56 -5.26
N LEU A 119 -10.86 -7.07 -4.60
CA LEU A 119 -10.47 -8.48 -4.69
C LEU A 119 -11.56 -9.39 -4.12
N ARG A 120 -12.17 -9.01 -3.00
CA ARG A 120 -13.29 -9.74 -2.39
C ARG A 120 -14.48 -9.86 -3.34
N LYS A 121 -14.85 -8.77 -4.01
CA LYS A 121 -15.99 -8.76 -4.97
C LYS A 121 -15.73 -9.57 -6.22
N ARG A 122 -14.47 -9.71 -6.65
CA ARG A 122 -14.10 -10.50 -7.82
C ARG A 122 -14.08 -12.00 -7.55
N ASN A 123 -14.37 -12.43 -6.33
CA ASN A 123 -14.34 -13.83 -5.90
C ASN A 123 -13.05 -14.53 -6.33
N HIS A 124 -11.94 -13.79 -6.30
CA HIS A 124 -10.64 -14.28 -6.71
C HIS A 124 -10.31 -15.47 -5.81
N ASN A 125 -10.04 -16.63 -6.42
CA ASN A 125 -9.80 -17.87 -5.68
C ASN A 125 -8.36 -17.86 -5.16
N ASP A 126 -8.10 -16.97 -4.20
CA ASP A 126 -6.78 -16.62 -3.71
C ASP A 126 -6.13 -17.80 -2.99
N ASN A 127 -5.32 -18.56 -3.72
CA ASN A 127 -4.48 -19.58 -3.12
C ASN A 127 -3.24 -18.92 -2.46
N TRP A 128 -2.64 -19.63 -1.50
CA TRP A 128 -1.49 -19.12 -0.75
C TRP A 128 -0.26 -18.85 -1.65
N LEU A 129 -0.14 -19.59 -2.76
CA LEU A 129 0.93 -19.42 -3.73
C LEU A 129 0.83 -18.07 -4.43
N GLU A 130 -0.37 -17.64 -4.83
CA GLU A 130 -0.63 -16.33 -5.43
C GLU A 130 -0.33 -15.19 -4.47
N ALA A 131 -0.65 -15.36 -3.17
CA ALA A 131 -0.31 -14.38 -2.14
C ALA A 131 1.20 -14.22 -1.92
N ILE A 132 1.97 -15.31 -2.01
CA ILE A 132 3.43 -15.23 -1.95
C ILE A 132 3.97 -14.61 -3.25
N LYS A 133 3.43 -15.00 -4.41
CA LYS A 133 3.80 -14.40 -5.71
C LYS A 133 3.51 -12.92 -5.76
N SER A 134 2.43 -12.41 -5.16
CA SER A 134 2.12 -10.98 -5.20
C SER A 134 3.19 -10.13 -4.51
N LEU A 135 3.94 -10.69 -3.55
CA LEU A 135 5.07 -10.00 -2.92
C LEU A 135 6.18 -9.66 -3.93
N SER A 136 6.23 -10.33 -5.09
CA SER A 136 7.16 -9.97 -6.16
C SER A 136 6.88 -8.57 -6.72
N LEU A 137 5.66 -8.05 -6.62
CA LEU A 137 5.30 -6.72 -7.12
C LEU A 137 6.10 -5.61 -6.40
N PRO A 138 5.96 -5.41 -5.06
CA PRO A 138 6.72 -4.38 -4.36
C PRO A 138 8.24 -4.61 -4.45
N ILE A 139 8.69 -5.87 -4.43
CA ILE A 139 10.11 -6.23 -4.56
C ILE A 139 10.66 -5.82 -5.93
N THR A 140 9.94 -6.13 -7.02
CA THR A 140 10.38 -5.80 -8.38
C THR A 140 10.42 -4.30 -8.58
N VAL A 141 9.40 -3.56 -8.12
CA VAL A 141 9.39 -2.09 -8.18
C VAL A 141 10.59 -1.52 -7.44
N TRP A 142 10.87 -2.01 -6.23
CA TRP A 142 12.00 -1.57 -5.43
C TRP A 142 13.35 -1.79 -6.14
N PHE A 143 13.59 -3.00 -6.66
CA PHE A 143 14.83 -3.31 -7.39
C PHE A 143 14.98 -2.49 -8.67
N LEU A 144 13.90 -2.30 -9.44
CA LEU A 144 13.93 -1.48 -10.64
C LEU A 144 14.30 -0.03 -10.33
N CYS A 145 13.71 0.56 -9.29
CA CYS A 145 14.01 1.93 -8.89
C CYS A 145 15.47 2.08 -8.43
N ILE A 146 15.97 1.19 -7.57
CA ILE A 146 17.38 1.23 -7.13
C ILE A 146 18.34 1.04 -8.30
N TRP A 147 18.01 0.14 -9.23
CA TRP A 147 18.83 -0.08 -10.41
C TRP A 147 18.92 1.17 -11.29
N VAL A 148 17.83 1.91 -11.48
CA VAL A 148 17.82 3.20 -12.19
C VAL A 148 18.69 4.24 -11.47
N VAL A 149 18.57 4.34 -10.15
CA VAL A 149 19.39 5.26 -9.34
C VAL A 149 20.87 4.92 -9.49
N TRP A 150 21.22 3.63 -9.36
CA TRP A 150 22.60 3.17 -9.48
C TRP A 150 23.20 3.42 -10.86
N ILE A 151 22.43 3.23 -11.94
CA ILE A 151 22.88 3.55 -13.30
C ILE A 151 23.17 5.05 -13.44
N LYS A 152 22.28 5.92 -12.95
CA LYS A 152 22.48 7.36 -13.07
C LYS A 152 23.75 7.79 -12.33
N GLU A 153 23.92 7.34 -11.10
CA GLU A 153 25.09 7.66 -10.28
C GLU A 153 26.39 7.16 -10.91
N SER A 154 26.36 5.96 -11.51
CA SER A 154 27.54 5.37 -12.16
C SER A 154 27.92 6.09 -13.45
N LEU A 155 26.97 6.69 -14.17
CA LEU A 155 27.20 7.42 -15.42
C LEU A 155 27.54 8.90 -15.17
N PHE A 156 27.03 9.47 -14.08
CA PHE A 156 27.17 10.88 -13.73
C PHE A 156 27.54 11.04 -12.24
N PRO A 157 28.77 10.65 -11.84
CA PRO A 157 29.18 10.63 -10.43
C PRO A 157 29.36 12.03 -9.80
N ASP A 158 29.34 13.09 -10.60
CA ASP A 158 29.48 14.49 -10.15
C ASP A 158 28.16 15.28 -10.25
N GLY A 159 27.03 14.58 -10.47
CA GLY A 159 25.70 15.17 -10.70
C GLY A 159 24.96 15.58 -9.44
#